data_AF-A0A967LQY9-F1
#
_entry.id   AF-A0A967LQY9-F1
#
_cell.length_a   1.000
_cell.length_b   1.000
_cell.length_c   1.000
_cell.angle_alpha   90.00
_cell.angle_beta   90.00
_cell.angle_gamma   90.00
#
_symmetry.space_group_name_H-M   'P 1'
#
loop_
_entity.id
_entity.type
_entity.pdbx_description
1 polymer ?
#
loop_
_entity_poly.entity_id
_entity_poly.type
_entity_poly.pdbx_seq_one_letter_code
_entity_poly.pdbx_strand_id
1 'polypeptide(L)'
;AASEDAATTASEDAATTASDAWHAVLRTPFVVAFDRTVVPIAEAPRDWIDVLHHAWYDGVRVMDPAGTKEGAYFAGAVLVEALRDDDDLVRGFDWLARLDEQVDLYVAGTDELIGALERGDALLAILPMADAERARAERAPWLHYRVPSSGTPALTLGVAIVQGAAHADAARAFVDYLGTTGAATAAKLRTRWDPVAGSVDESVLPPDFELVDRWTAYPLAVDTLIAELPGWIERWEEEVRTR
;
A
#
# COMPACT_ATOMS: atom_id res chain seq x y z
N ALA A 1 -29.78 -53.40 -7.58
CA ALA A 1 -28.60 -53.46 -6.71
C ALA A 1 -27.38 -53.19 -7.58
N ALA A 2 -26.52 -52.28 -7.12
CA ALA A 2 -25.41 -51.63 -7.82
C ALA A 2 -25.79 -50.45 -8.74
N SER A 3 -25.88 -49.25 -8.17
CA SER A 3 -25.38 -47.98 -8.75
C SER A 3 -25.70 -46.78 -7.84
N GLU A 4 -25.27 -46.86 -6.58
CA GLU A 4 -25.27 -45.72 -5.65
C GLU A 4 -23.99 -45.84 -4.81
N ASP A 5 -22.81 -45.57 -5.39
CA ASP A 5 -21.58 -45.45 -4.57
C ASP A 5 -20.39 -44.75 -5.26
N ALA A 6 -20.62 -43.92 -6.28
CA ALA A 6 -19.53 -43.25 -7.00
C ALA A 6 -19.64 -41.71 -7.06
N ALA A 7 -20.61 -41.11 -6.36
CA ALA A 7 -20.87 -39.66 -6.43
C ALA A 7 -20.51 -38.89 -5.15
N THR A 8 -20.02 -39.56 -4.09
CA THR A 8 -19.84 -38.95 -2.76
C THR A 8 -18.37 -38.78 -2.35
N THR A 9 -17.44 -38.70 -3.31
CA THR A 9 -16.01 -38.44 -3.00
C THR A 9 -15.41 -37.31 -3.82
N ALA A 10 -16.22 -36.43 -4.41
CA ALA A 10 -15.75 -35.34 -5.28
C ALA A 10 -16.15 -33.93 -4.81
N SER A 11 -16.60 -33.74 -3.58
CA SER A 11 -17.07 -32.42 -3.11
C SER A 11 -16.38 -31.87 -1.86
N GLU A 12 -15.27 -32.45 -1.39
CA GLU A 12 -14.51 -31.91 -0.24
C GLU A 12 -13.20 -31.20 -0.61
N ASP A 13 -12.73 -31.29 -1.87
CA ASP A 13 -11.43 -30.74 -2.30
C ASP A 13 -11.50 -29.44 -3.12
N ALA A 14 -12.65 -28.76 -3.18
CA ALA A 14 -12.85 -27.59 -4.05
C ALA A 14 -13.30 -26.31 -3.33
N ALA A 15 -13.04 -26.19 -2.03
CA ALA A 15 -13.41 -25.00 -1.25
C ALA A 15 -12.35 -24.57 -0.22
N THR A 16 -11.06 -24.72 -0.53
CA THR A 16 -10.05 -23.82 0.06
C THR A 16 -10.23 -22.46 -0.61
N THR A 17 -10.92 -21.55 0.06
CA THR A 17 -10.96 -20.14 -0.34
C THR A 17 -9.53 -19.61 -0.47
N ALA A 18 -9.28 -18.80 -1.51
CA ALA A 18 -7.97 -18.20 -1.78
C ALA A 18 -7.37 -17.43 -0.58
N SER A 19 -8.19 -17.10 0.43
CA SER A 19 -7.80 -16.56 1.74
C SER A 19 -6.82 -17.42 2.54
N ASP A 20 -6.70 -18.72 2.26
CA ASP A 20 -5.82 -19.63 3.00
C ASP A 20 -4.45 -19.84 2.31
N ALA A 21 -4.24 -19.23 1.13
CA ALA A 21 -3.00 -19.42 0.37
C ALA A 21 -1.82 -18.60 0.91
N TRP A 22 -2.07 -17.53 1.67
CA TRP A 22 -1.05 -16.67 2.24
C TRP A 22 -1.53 -15.98 3.52
N HIS A 23 -0.58 -15.58 4.36
CA HIS A 23 -0.80 -14.86 5.61
C HIS A 23 -0.24 -13.45 5.50
N ALA A 24 -1.08 -12.43 5.67
CA ALA A 24 -0.62 -11.05 5.80
C ALA A 24 0.19 -10.88 7.09
N VAL A 25 1.35 -10.24 6.99
CA VAL A 25 2.30 -10.10 8.11
C VAL A 25 2.52 -8.63 8.45
N LEU A 26 2.80 -7.81 7.44
CA LEU A 26 3.09 -6.38 7.60
C LEU A 26 2.26 -5.57 6.62
N ARG A 27 1.89 -4.36 7.01
CA ARG A 27 1.26 -3.39 6.11
C ARG A 27 1.79 -1.98 6.35
N THR A 28 1.74 -1.16 5.32
CA THR A 28 2.01 0.28 5.43
C THR A 28 1.03 1.03 4.54
N PRO A 29 0.36 2.08 5.05
CA PRO A 29 -0.48 2.92 4.21
C PRO A 29 0.37 3.76 3.26
N PHE A 30 -0.22 4.18 2.14
CA PHE A 30 0.29 5.33 1.40
C PHE A 30 -0.13 6.63 2.09
N VAL A 31 0.73 7.63 2.03
CA VAL A 31 0.49 8.95 2.64
C VAL A 31 0.81 10.05 1.66
N VAL A 32 0.21 11.22 1.88
CA VAL A 32 0.58 12.45 1.20
C VAL A 32 1.60 13.17 2.07
N ALA A 33 2.87 13.11 1.69
CA ALA A 33 3.96 13.80 2.38
C ALA A 33 4.31 15.13 1.73
N PHE A 34 4.84 16.04 2.56
CA PHE A 34 5.22 17.39 2.17
C PHE A 34 6.26 17.94 3.14
N ASP A 35 6.97 18.97 2.72
CA ASP A 35 7.80 19.78 3.63
C ASP A 35 6.92 20.78 4.38
N ARG A 36 6.79 20.62 5.71
CA ARG A 36 5.95 21.50 6.55
C ARG A 36 6.50 22.93 6.68
N THR A 37 7.73 23.16 6.24
CA THR A 37 8.33 24.50 6.18
C THR A 37 7.97 25.24 4.89
N VAL A 38 7.51 24.51 3.87
CA VAL A 38 7.08 25.04 2.57
C VAL A 38 5.56 25.04 2.46
N VAL A 39 4.91 23.91 2.75
CA VAL A 39 3.46 23.74 2.72
C VAL A 39 2.91 23.82 4.14
N PRO A 40 2.12 24.85 4.50
CA PRO A 40 1.51 24.93 5.81
C PRO A 40 0.61 23.71 6.07
N ILE A 41 0.72 23.11 7.26
CA ILE A 41 -0.07 21.93 7.63
C ILE A 41 -1.58 22.19 7.42
N ALA A 42 -2.07 23.41 7.70
CA ALA A 42 -3.48 23.76 7.53
C ALA A 42 -3.97 23.66 6.07
N GLU A 43 -3.07 23.88 5.11
CA GLU A 43 -3.33 23.94 3.67
C GLU A 43 -3.03 22.62 2.94
N ALA A 44 -2.22 21.74 3.54
CA ALA A 44 -1.92 20.43 2.98
C ALA A 44 -3.21 19.61 2.71
N PRO A 45 -3.24 18.73 1.70
CA PRO A 45 -4.36 17.85 1.40
C PRO A 45 -4.84 17.09 2.63
N ARG A 46 -6.16 17.03 2.85
CA ARG A 46 -6.75 16.18 3.91
C ARG A 46 -7.20 14.85 3.36
N ASP A 47 -7.55 14.83 2.08
CA ASP A 47 -8.03 13.64 1.39
C ASP A 47 -7.48 13.54 -0.04
N TRP A 48 -7.68 12.39 -0.69
CA TRP A 48 -7.20 12.11 -2.05
C TRP A 48 -7.76 13.10 -3.08
N ILE A 49 -9.00 13.57 -2.90
CA ILE A 49 -9.60 14.56 -3.80
C ILE A 49 -8.89 15.91 -3.73
N ASP A 50 -8.30 16.26 -2.59
CA ASP A 50 -7.59 17.53 -2.41
C ASP A 50 -6.23 17.51 -3.14
N VAL A 51 -5.64 16.33 -3.34
CA VAL A 51 -4.41 16.17 -4.13
C VAL A 51 -4.65 16.56 -5.59
N LEU A 52 -5.87 16.39 -6.09
CA LEU A 52 -6.27 16.75 -7.46
C LEU A 52 -6.61 18.24 -7.64
N HIS A 53 -6.42 19.06 -6.59
CA HIS A 53 -6.70 20.48 -6.67
C HIS A 53 -5.60 21.21 -7.46
N HIS A 54 -6.00 22.15 -8.32
CA HIS A 54 -5.10 22.92 -9.21
C HIS A 54 -3.95 23.65 -8.50
N ALA A 55 -4.03 23.85 -7.17
CA ALA A 55 -2.95 24.39 -6.36
C ALA A 55 -1.69 23.49 -6.36
N TRP A 56 -1.85 22.21 -6.73
CA TRP A 56 -0.78 21.21 -6.78
C TRP A 56 -0.36 20.84 -8.21
N TYR A 57 -0.80 21.60 -9.21
CA TYR A 57 -0.46 21.36 -10.61
C TYR A 57 1.05 21.32 -10.82
N ASP A 58 1.55 20.30 -11.53
CA ASP A 58 2.99 19.96 -11.69
C ASP A 58 3.77 19.93 -10.35
N GLY A 59 3.08 19.77 -9.22
CA GLY A 59 3.62 19.86 -7.87
C GLY A 59 3.58 18.55 -7.09
N VAL A 60 3.07 17.47 -7.69
CA VAL A 60 2.96 16.15 -7.06
C VAL A 60 4.03 15.21 -7.62
N ARG A 61 4.66 14.43 -6.73
CA ARG A 61 5.58 13.36 -7.10
C ARG A 61 5.04 11.98 -6.70
N VAL A 62 5.07 11.04 -7.63
CA VAL A 62 4.61 9.66 -7.42
C VAL A 62 5.60 8.71 -8.10
N MET A 63 5.73 7.49 -7.58
CA MET A 63 6.53 6.46 -8.23
C MET A 63 5.85 5.99 -9.52
N ASP A 64 6.65 5.68 -10.55
CA ASP A 64 6.14 5.23 -11.84
C ASP A 64 5.35 3.91 -11.68
N PRO A 65 4.04 3.88 -12.02
CA PRO A 65 3.23 2.66 -11.97
C PRO A 65 3.74 1.54 -12.89
N ALA A 66 4.38 1.86 -14.00
CA ALA A 66 4.97 0.88 -14.90
C ALA A 66 6.39 0.47 -14.50
N GLY A 67 7.11 1.38 -13.81
CA GLY A 67 8.51 1.18 -13.43
C GLY A 67 8.73 0.59 -12.03
N THR A 68 7.73 0.64 -11.15
CA THR A 68 7.90 0.33 -9.71
C THR A 68 6.75 -0.51 -9.17
N LYS A 69 7.05 -1.38 -8.18
CA LYS A 69 6.03 -2.24 -7.58
C LYS A 69 5.05 -1.44 -6.72
N GLU A 70 5.55 -0.45 -6.00
CA GLU A 70 4.78 0.41 -5.12
C GLU A 70 3.87 1.35 -5.92
N GLY A 71 4.38 1.94 -7.02
CA GLY A 71 3.58 2.72 -7.95
C GLY A 71 2.48 1.88 -8.59
N ALA A 72 2.82 0.67 -9.07
CA ALA A 72 1.84 -0.26 -9.63
C ALA A 72 0.76 -0.59 -8.61
N TYR A 73 1.16 -0.96 -7.39
CA TYR A 73 0.23 -1.30 -6.31
C TYR A 73 -0.69 -0.13 -5.96
N PHE A 74 -0.16 1.09 -5.86
CA PHE A 74 -0.97 2.27 -5.60
C PHE A 74 -2.02 2.50 -6.70
N ALA A 75 -1.61 2.48 -7.97
CA ALA A 75 -2.52 2.63 -9.11
C ALA A 75 -3.59 1.53 -9.14
N GLY A 76 -3.19 0.27 -9.01
CA GLY A 76 -4.13 -0.86 -8.95
C GLY A 76 -5.09 -0.79 -7.76
N ALA A 77 -4.63 -0.30 -6.62
CA ALA A 77 -5.48 -0.14 -5.44
C ALA A 77 -6.53 0.97 -5.61
N VAL A 78 -6.20 2.06 -6.32
CA VAL A 78 -7.20 3.07 -6.73
C VAL A 78 -8.27 2.45 -7.62
N LEU A 79 -7.87 1.59 -8.57
CA LEU A 79 -8.81 0.93 -9.48
C LEU A 79 -9.71 -0.08 -8.76
N VAL A 80 -9.16 -0.88 -7.84
CA VAL A 80 -9.96 -1.79 -6.99
C VAL A 80 -10.96 -1.01 -6.14
N GLU A 81 -10.56 0.12 -5.56
CA GLU A 81 -11.49 0.93 -4.78
C GLU A 81 -12.62 1.52 -5.65
N ALA A 82 -12.31 1.94 -6.89
CA ALA A 82 -13.32 2.41 -7.83
C ALA A 82 -14.33 1.33 -8.23
N LEU A 83 -13.87 0.08 -8.41
CA LEU A 83 -14.74 -1.07 -8.65
C LEU A 83 -15.68 -1.38 -7.47
N ARG A 84 -15.27 -1.05 -6.24
CA ARG A 84 -16.04 -1.36 -5.03
C ARG A 84 -17.29 -0.51 -4.87
N ASP A 85 -17.21 0.77 -5.24
CA ASP A 85 -18.31 1.70 -5.03
C ASP A 85 -19.41 1.56 -6.10
N ASP A 86 -19.05 1.36 -7.37
CA ASP A 86 -20.01 1.38 -8.49
C ASP A 86 -19.66 0.42 -9.66
N ASP A 87 -18.70 -0.50 -9.49
CA ASP A 87 -18.11 -1.33 -10.57
C ASP A 87 -17.57 -0.47 -11.74
N ASP A 88 -17.15 0.76 -11.44
CA ASP A 88 -16.82 1.78 -12.42
C ASP A 88 -15.30 1.94 -12.55
N LEU A 89 -14.71 1.04 -13.35
CA LEU A 89 -13.30 1.11 -13.70
C LEU A 89 -12.95 2.42 -14.45
N VAL A 90 -13.89 3.00 -15.19
CA VAL A 90 -13.67 4.27 -15.93
C VAL A 90 -13.40 5.39 -14.96
N ARG A 91 -14.19 5.51 -13.89
CA ARG A 91 -13.96 6.48 -12.81
C ARG A 91 -12.56 6.33 -12.17
N GLY A 92 -12.08 5.09 -12.01
CA GLY A 92 -10.75 4.81 -11.51
C GLY A 92 -9.65 5.36 -12.43
N PHE A 93 -9.75 5.07 -13.74
CA PHE A 93 -8.80 5.60 -14.73
C PHE A 93 -8.90 7.13 -14.89
N ASP A 94 -10.11 7.70 -14.85
CA ASP A 94 -10.31 9.15 -14.86
C ASP A 94 -9.64 9.82 -13.66
N TRP A 95 -9.70 9.19 -12.48
CA TRP A 95 -8.99 9.68 -11.30
C TRP A 95 -7.47 9.64 -11.49
N LEU A 96 -6.93 8.53 -12.04
CA LEU A 96 -5.51 8.42 -12.34
C LEU A 96 -5.06 9.43 -13.40
N ALA A 97 -5.87 9.72 -14.41
CA ALA A 97 -5.63 10.77 -15.40
C ALA A 97 -5.57 12.17 -14.75
N ARG A 98 -6.49 12.47 -13.85
CA ARG A 98 -6.46 13.74 -13.10
C ARG A 98 -5.27 13.84 -12.15
N LEU A 99 -4.79 12.71 -11.62
CA LEU A 99 -3.54 12.67 -10.85
C LEU A 99 -2.34 12.93 -11.76
N ASP A 100 -2.28 12.33 -12.95
CA ASP A 100 -1.22 12.56 -13.95
C ASP A 100 -1.09 14.05 -14.29
N GLU A 101 -2.20 14.78 -14.39
CA GLU A 101 -2.19 16.24 -14.58
C GLU A 101 -1.50 17.03 -13.45
N GLN A 102 -1.39 16.47 -12.24
CA GLN A 102 -0.67 17.08 -11.11
C GLN A 102 0.80 16.63 -11.03
N VAL A 103 1.15 15.56 -11.77
CA VAL A 103 2.48 14.95 -11.73
C VAL A 103 3.36 15.57 -12.81
N ASP A 104 4.45 16.21 -12.37
CA ASP A 104 5.49 16.69 -13.29
C ASP A 104 6.37 15.51 -13.78
N LEU A 105 6.75 14.62 -12.86
CA LEU A 105 7.66 13.52 -13.15
C LEU A 105 7.36 12.27 -12.31
N TYR A 106 7.30 11.12 -12.95
CA TYR A 106 7.32 9.83 -12.27
C TYR A 106 8.74 9.42 -11.89
N VAL A 107 8.91 8.86 -10.69
CA VAL A 107 10.24 8.50 -10.15
C VAL A 107 10.37 7.01 -9.87
N ALA A 108 11.60 6.53 -9.72
CA ALA A 108 11.88 5.10 -9.57
C ALA A 108 11.84 4.59 -8.12
N GLY A 109 11.70 5.47 -7.13
CA GLY A 109 11.63 5.05 -5.73
C GLY A 109 11.54 6.17 -4.71
N THR A 110 11.41 5.79 -3.44
CA THR A 110 11.11 6.71 -2.34
C THR A 110 12.18 7.76 -2.06
N ASP A 111 13.47 7.45 -2.28
CA ASP A 111 14.54 8.45 -2.08
C ASP A 111 14.44 9.62 -3.07
N GLU A 112 13.99 9.36 -4.30
CA GLU A 112 13.74 10.40 -5.29
C GLU A 112 12.52 11.25 -4.92
N LEU A 113 11.46 10.64 -4.37
CA LEU A 113 10.30 11.36 -3.85
C LEU A 113 10.70 12.34 -2.74
N ILE A 114 11.42 11.84 -1.73
CA ILE A 114 11.86 12.66 -0.59
C ILE A 114 12.84 13.72 -1.05
N GLY A 115 13.76 13.38 -1.97
CA GLY A 115 14.69 14.34 -2.55
C GLY A 115 14.00 15.44 -3.35
N ALA A 116 12.89 15.14 -4.03
CA ALA A 116 12.10 16.15 -4.73
C ALA A 116 11.45 17.14 -3.75
N LEU A 117 10.90 16.65 -2.62
CA LEU A 117 10.40 17.51 -1.55
C LEU A 117 11.53 18.38 -0.95
N GLU A 118 12.69 17.77 -0.67
CA GLU A 118 13.84 18.46 -0.08
C GLU A 118 14.37 19.60 -0.94
N ARG A 119 14.38 19.43 -2.26
CA ARG A 119 14.81 20.46 -3.22
C ARG A 119 13.72 21.46 -3.56
N GLY A 120 12.46 21.19 -3.19
CA GLY A 120 11.30 21.97 -3.62
C GLY A 120 10.89 21.75 -5.08
N ASP A 121 11.37 20.66 -5.71
CA ASP A 121 10.94 20.23 -7.06
C ASP A 121 9.54 19.59 -7.05
N ALA A 122 9.01 19.31 -5.87
CA ALA A 122 7.64 18.87 -5.63
C ALA A 122 7.14 19.48 -4.32
N LEU A 123 5.85 19.82 -4.29
CA LEU A 123 5.17 20.27 -3.07
C LEU A 123 4.62 19.08 -2.28
N LEU A 124 4.17 18.05 -2.98
CA LEU A 124 3.58 16.84 -2.41
C LEU A 124 4.27 15.60 -2.98
N ALA A 125 4.34 14.54 -2.18
CA ALA A 125 4.72 13.21 -2.63
C ALA A 125 3.77 12.15 -2.09
N ILE A 126 3.43 11.15 -2.92
CA ILE A 126 2.67 9.98 -2.49
C ILE A 126 3.65 8.81 -2.29
N LEU A 127 3.76 8.31 -1.06
CA LEU A 127 4.73 7.26 -0.70
C LEU A 127 4.24 6.41 0.48
N PRO A 128 4.85 5.24 0.74
CA PRO A 128 4.59 4.46 1.94
C PRO A 128 4.93 5.22 3.23
N MET A 129 4.03 5.19 4.21
CA MET A 129 4.23 5.80 5.54
C MET A 129 5.51 5.32 6.22
N ALA A 130 5.81 4.03 6.15
CA ALA A 130 7.02 3.46 6.74
C ALA A 130 8.30 4.12 6.21
N ASP A 131 8.34 4.48 4.92
CA ASP A 131 9.47 5.18 4.33
C ASP A 131 9.53 6.64 4.78
N ALA A 132 8.38 7.31 4.85
CA ALA A 132 8.28 8.67 5.38
C ALA A 132 8.80 8.72 6.83
N GLU A 133 8.43 7.75 7.65
CA GLU A 133 8.86 7.66 9.05
C GLU A 133 10.35 7.35 9.21
N ARG A 134 10.86 6.44 8.39
CA ARG A 134 12.29 6.18 8.32
C ARG A 134 13.05 7.46 7.96
N ALA A 135 12.60 8.17 6.92
CA ALA A 135 13.23 9.42 6.50
C ALA A 135 13.16 10.49 7.59
N ARG A 136 12.02 10.66 8.28
CA ARG A 136 11.86 11.59 9.42
C ARG A 136 12.87 11.30 10.53
N ALA A 137 13.08 10.03 10.85
CA ALA A 137 13.98 9.60 11.90
C ALA A 137 15.46 9.77 11.53
N GLU A 138 15.81 9.60 10.25
CA GLU A 138 17.21 9.56 9.80
C GLU A 138 17.74 10.90 9.30
N ARG A 139 16.97 11.63 8.48
CA ARG A 139 17.50 12.79 7.73
C ARG A 139 16.52 13.92 7.43
N ALA A 140 15.22 13.69 7.50
CA ALA A 140 14.19 14.62 7.05
C ALA A 140 13.21 15.02 8.18
N PRO A 141 13.68 15.63 9.28
CA PRO A 141 12.80 16.02 10.39
C PRO A 141 11.75 17.08 10.00
N TRP A 142 11.94 17.76 8.86
CA TRP A 142 10.99 18.69 8.23
C TRP A 142 9.82 17.98 7.54
N LEU A 143 9.99 16.71 7.16
CA LEU A 143 8.95 15.94 6.48
C LEU A 143 7.76 15.76 7.42
N HIS A 144 6.60 16.07 6.88
CA HIS A 144 5.31 15.80 7.48
C HIS A 144 4.46 15.05 6.46
N TYR A 145 3.44 14.36 6.93
CA TYR A 145 2.51 13.69 6.03
C TYR A 145 1.12 13.65 6.62
N ARG A 146 0.16 13.37 5.75
CA ARG A 146 -1.21 13.04 6.14
C ARG A 146 -1.61 11.71 5.56
N VAL A 147 -2.30 10.94 6.39
CA VAL A 147 -3.12 9.83 5.95
C VAL A 147 -4.46 10.43 5.48
N PRO A 148 -4.88 10.19 4.24
CA PRO A 148 -6.15 10.69 3.73
C PRO A 148 -7.36 10.22 4.55
N SER A 149 -8.31 11.13 4.80
CA SER A 149 -9.43 10.89 5.72
C SER A 149 -10.45 9.85 5.24
N SER A 150 -10.62 9.68 3.93
CA SER A 150 -11.46 8.64 3.34
C SER A 150 -10.86 7.23 3.50
N GLY A 151 -9.64 7.15 4.02
CA GLY A 151 -8.85 5.93 4.10
C GLY A 151 -7.74 5.93 3.06
N THR A 152 -6.98 4.85 3.01
CA THR A 152 -5.83 4.74 2.13
C THR A 152 -5.60 3.30 1.69
N PRO A 153 -5.09 3.08 0.46
CA PRO A 153 -4.55 1.77 0.13
C PRO A 153 -3.38 1.47 1.06
N ALA A 154 -3.27 0.21 1.47
CA ALA A 154 -2.20 -0.26 2.34
C ALA A 154 -1.42 -1.35 1.63
N LEU A 155 -0.16 -1.05 1.32
CA LEU A 155 0.76 -2.05 0.81
C LEU A 155 0.91 -3.14 1.86
N THR A 156 0.59 -4.38 1.48
CA THR A 156 0.57 -5.52 2.39
C THR A 156 1.61 -6.53 1.96
N LEU A 157 2.47 -6.93 2.89
CA LEU A 157 3.42 -8.03 2.73
C LEU A 157 2.89 -9.25 3.47
N GLY A 158 3.02 -10.40 2.81
CA GLY A 158 2.59 -11.68 3.34
C GLY A 158 3.60 -12.78 3.13
N VAL A 159 3.35 -13.91 3.78
CA VAL A 159 4.11 -15.15 3.63
C VAL A 159 3.16 -16.28 3.28
N ALA A 160 3.65 -17.25 2.52
CA ALA A 160 2.90 -18.46 2.18
C ALA A 160 3.77 -19.69 2.44
N ILE A 161 3.13 -20.80 2.82
CA ILE A 161 3.80 -22.09 2.93
C ILE A 161 3.76 -22.75 1.55
N VAL A 162 4.93 -23.01 0.98
CA VAL A 162 5.05 -23.65 -0.34
C VAL A 162 4.48 -25.07 -0.27
N GLN A 163 3.65 -25.41 -1.27
CA GLN A 163 3.09 -26.76 -1.39
C GLN A 163 4.21 -27.80 -1.50
N GLY A 164 4.13 -28.84 -0.67
CA GLY A 164 5.17 -29.89 -0.63
C GLY A 164 6.47 -29.46 0.06
N ALA A 165 6.46 -28.39 0.88
CA ALA A 165 7.63 -27.97 1.64
C ALA A 165 8.23 -29.14 2.45
N ALA A 166 9.54 -29.36 2.29
CA ALA A 166 10.27 -30.44 2.95
C ALA A 166 10.19 -30.41 4.49
N HIS A 167 9.90 -29.23 5.05
CA HIS A 167 9.78 -29.00 6.48
C HIS A 167 8.46 -28.26 6.82
N ALA A 168 7.33 -28.83 6.41
CA ALA A 168 6.00 -28.22 6.60
C ALA A 168 5.68 -27.84 8.06
N ASP A 169 6.08 -28.66 9.04
CA ASP A 169 5.88 -28.33 10.47
C ASP A 169 6.67 -27.11 10.90
N ALA A 170 7.93 -26.98 10.46
CA ALA A 170 8.76 -25.83 10.77
C ALA A 170 8.25 -24.56 10.07
N ALA A 171 7.73 -24.69 8.84
CA ALA A 171 7.12 -23.58 8.13
C ALA A 171 5.86 -23.05 8.85
N ARG A 172 4.99 -23.95 9.34
CA ARG A 172 3.82 -23.57 10.17
C ARG A 172 4.25 -22.88 11.47
N ALA A 173 5.21 -23.45 12.19
CA ALA A 173 5.73 -22.84 13.41
C ALA A 173 6.35 -21.44 13.16
N PHE A 174 6.95 -21.22 12.00
CA PHE A 174 7.45 -19.89 11.60
C PHE A 174 6.31 -18.89 11.37
N VAL A 175 5.23 -19.29 10.68
CA VAL A 175 4.04 -18.44 10.52
C VAL A 175 3.44 -18.08 11.87
N ASP A 176 3.29 -19.04 12.78
CA ASP A 176 2.79 -18.79 14.14
C ASP A 176 3.70 -17.82 14.91
N TYR A 177 5.03 -17.97 14.77
CA TYR A 177 6.00 -17.08 15.41
C TYR A 177 5.85 -15.63 14.96
N LEU A 178 5.55 -15.37 13.68
CA LEU A 178 5.37 -14.00 13.17
C LEU A 178 4.21 -13.26 13.85
N GLY A 179 3.21 -13.98 14.35
CA GLY A 179 2.09 -13.41 15.12
C GLY A 179 2.38 -13.15 16.59
N THR A 180 3.58 -13.46 17.10
CA THR A 180 3.95 -13.19 18.49
C THR A 180 4.24 -11.71 18.74
N THR A 181 3.98 -11.22 19.95
CA THR A 181 4.28 -9.83 20.34
C THR A 181 5.76 -9.47 20.13
N GLY A 182 6.67 -10.39 20.43
CA GLY A 182 8.11 -10.17 20.23
C GLY A 182 8.47 -9.98 18.76
N ALA A 183 7.94 -10.83 17.87
CA ALA A 183 8.19 -10.73 16.42
C ALA A 183 7.55 -9.46 15.84
N ALA A 184 6.28 -9.20 16.16
CA ALA A 184 5.55 -8.00 15.73
C ALA A 184 6.27 -6.70 16.15
N THR A 185 6.67 -6.62 17.42
CA THR A 185 7.40 -5.45 17.96
C THR A 185 8.76 -5.27 17.30
N ALA A 186 9.53 -6.37 17.14
CA ALA A 186 10.82 -6.31 16.47
C ALA A 186 10.71 -5.89 15.00
N ALA A 187 9.66 -6.34 14.30
CA ALA A 187 9.39 -5.94 12.93
C ALA A 187 9.07 -4.43 12.86
N LYS A 188 8.12 -3.94 13.66
CA LYS A 188 7.75 -2.52 13.69
C LYS A 188 8.96 -1.62 13.96
N LEU A 189 9.76 -1.93 14.98
CA LEU A 189 10.99 -1.18 15.32
C LEU A 189 12.01 -1.12 14.18
N ARG A 190 12.13 -2.19 13.39
CA ARG A 190 13.13 -2.29 12.32
C ARG A 190 12.67 -1.70 11.00
N THR A 191 11.40 -1.84 10.67
CA THR A 191 10.89 -1.54 9.32
C THR A 191 10.00 -0.32 9.29
N ARG A 192 9.43 0.11 10.42
CA ARG A 192 8.32 1.09 10.49
C ARG A 192 7.00 0.60 9.86
N TRP A 193 6.90 -0.67 9.49
CA TRP A 193 5.64 -1.25 9.01
C TRP A 193 4.80 -1.74 10.18
N ASP A 194 3.48 -1.68 10.00
CA ASP A 194 2.52 -2.16 10.98
C ASP A 194 2.32 -3.67 10.88
N PRO A 195 2.51 -4.43 11.97
CA PRO A 195 2.13 -5.83 12.04
C PRO A 195 0.62 -6.01 11.83
N VAL A 196 0.26 -6.96 10.97
CA VAL A 196 -1.15 -7.32 10.69
C VAL A 196 -1.66 -8.32 11.73
N ALA A 197 -0.78 -9.19 12.21
CA ALA A 197 -1.07 -10.19 13.23
C ALA A 197 -0.24 -9.92 14.50
N GLY A 198 -0.80 -10.31 15.65
CA GLY A 198 -0.19 -10.07 16.96
C GLY A 198 -0.46 -8.69 17.54
N SER A 199 0.23 -8.37 18.63
CA SER A 199 0.20 -7.05 19.28
C SER A 199 1.61 -6.48 19.31
N VAL A 200 1.74 -5.16 19.19
CA VAL A 200 3.02 -4.48 19.39
C VAL A 200 3.12 -4.07 20.86
N ASP A 201 4.28 -4.32 21.48
CA ASP A 201 4.62 -3.74 22.77
C ASP A 201 4.98 -2.27 22.57
N GLU A 202 3.99 -1.39 22.76
CA GLU A 202 4.17 0.05 22.59
C GLU A 202 5.15 0.64 23.61
N SER A 203 5.41 -0.03 24.74
CA SER A 203 6.28 0.49 25.79
C SER A 203 7.76 0.59 25.40
N VAL A 204 8.16 -0.13 24.35
CA VAL A 204 9.54 -0.12 23.83
C VAL A 204 9.71 0.74 22.58
N LEU A 205 8.63 1.32 22.05
CA LEU A 205 8.72 2.23 20.92
C LEU A 205 9.29 3.58 21.40
N PRO A 206 10.28 4.16 20.69
CA PRO A 206 10.76 5.51 20.97
C PRO A 206 9.63 6.55 20.99
N PRO A 207 9.77 7.66 21.73
CA PRO A 207 8.89 8.81 21.58
C PRO A 207 8.87 9.30 20.12
N ASP A 208 7.73 9.82 19.68
CA ASP A 208 7.52 10.32 18.31
C ASP A 208 7.88 9.31 17.21
N PHE A 209 7.77 8.01 17.52
CA PHE A 209 8.08 6.92 16.58
C PHE A 209 7.33 7.09 15.27
N GLU A 210 6.05 7.45 15.35
CA GLU A 210 5.20 7.76 14.22
C GLU A 210 4.48 9.09 14.46
N LEU A 211 4.26 9.83 13.38
CA LEU A 211 3.45 11.05 13.37
C LEU A 211 1.95 10.74 13.47
N VAL A 212 1.52 9.63 12.87
CA VAL A 212 0.15 9.14 12.88
C VAL A 212 0.14 7.69 13.34
N ASP A 213 -0.54 7.41 14.45
CA ASP A 213 -0.64 6.09 15.07
C ASP A 213 -1.86 5.28 14.58
N ARG A 214 -2.83 5.97 13.94
CA ARG A 214 -4.11 5.39 13.51
C ARG A 214 -4.49 5.83 12.11
N TRP A 215 -4.90 4.87 11.32
CA TRP A 215 -5.30 5.06 9.94
C TRP A 215 -6.31 3.98 9.52
N THR A 216 -7.07 4.27 8.47
CA THR A 216 -8.09 3.37 7.93
C THR A 216 -7.63 2.85 6.58
N ALA A 217 -7.48 1.52 6.48
CA ALA A 217 -7.17 0.87 5.21
C ALA A 217 -8.42 0.84 4.31
N TYR A 218 -8.23 0.97 3.00
CA TYR A 218 -9.22 0.52 2.04
C TYR A 218 -9.46 -0.99 2.18
N PRO A 219 -10.70 -1.46 2.03
CA PRO A 219 -11.00 -2.89 1.94
C PRO A 219 -10.58 -3.43 0.57
N LEU A 220 -9.27 -3.54 0.34
CA LEU A 220 -8.71 -3.96 -0.94
C LEU A 220 -8.93 -5.45 -1.20
N ALA A 221 -9.53 -5.77 -2.35
CA ALA A 221 -9.54 -7.11 -2.92
C ALA A 221 -8.16 -7.43 -3.52
N VAL A 222 -7.20 -7.83 -2.67
CA VAL A 222 -5.79 -8.05 -3.05
C VAL A 222 -5.64 -9.09 -4.18
N ASP A 223 -6.45 -10.16 -4.16
CA ASP A 223 -6.39 -11.19 -5.21
C ASP A 223 -6.81 -10.62 -6.57
N THR A 224 -7.88 -9.81 -6.60
CA THR A 224 -8.31 -9.09 -7.81
C THR A 224 -7.24 -8.11 -8.27
N LEU A 225 -6.67 -7.33 -7.34
CA LEU A 225 -5.57 -6.41 -7.65
C LEU A 225 -4.45 -7.16 -8.37
N ILE A 226 -3.94 -8.24 -7.78
CA ILE A 226 -2.80 -8.99 -8.34
C ILE A 226 -3.14 -9.60 -9.70
N ALA A 227 -4.34 -10.14 -9.86
CA ALA A 227 -4.76 -10.77 -11.11
C ALA A 227 -4.88 -9.77 -12.27
N GLU A 228 -5.44 -8.60 -12.01
CA GLU A 228 -5.74 -7.59 -13.04
C GLU A 228 -4.60 -6.59 -13.27
N LEU A 229 -3.69 -6.45 -12.30
CA LEU A 229 -2.65 -5.41 -12.30
C LEU A 229 -1.88 -5.31 -13.62
N PRO A 230 -1.39 -6.40 -14.24
CA PRO A 230 -0.62 -6.29 -15.48
C PRO A 230 -1.38 -5.58 -16.59
N GLY A 231 -2.66 -5.93 -16.80
CA GLY A 231 -3.49 -5.31 -17.84
C GLY A 231 -3.89 -3.88 -17.50
N TRP A 232 -4.10 -3.58 -16.22
CA TRP A 232 -4.37 -2.21 -15.79
C TRP A 232 -3.18 -1.27 -15.95
N ILE A 233 -1.96 -1.75 -15.70
CA ILE A 233 -0.74 -0.94 -15.91
C ILE A 233 -0.49 -0.72 -17.40
N GLU A 234 -0.67 -1.74 -18.25
CA GLU A 234 -0.58 -1.57 -19.71
C GLU A 234 -1.57 -0.49 -20.19
N ARG A 235 -2.84 -0.57 -19.75
CA ARG A 235 -3.85 0.43 -20.08
C ARG A 235 -3.52 1.82 -19.53
N TRP A 236 -2.98 1.90 -18.32
CA TRP A 236 -2.55 3.18 -17.73
C TRP A 236 -1.43 3.83 -18.56
N GLU A 237 -0.46 3.06 -19.05
CA GLU A 237 0.59 3.58 -19.94
C GLU A 237 0.03 4.10 -21.26
N GLU A 238 -0.99 3.44 -21.82
CA GLU A 238 -1.60 3.82 -23.10
C GLU A 238 -2.56 5.02 -23.00
N GLU A 239 -3.36 5.08 -21.94
CA GLU A 239 -4.50 6.01 -21.83
C GLU A 239 -4.27 7.16 -20.86
N VAL A 240 -3.43 6.96 -19.84
CA VAL A 240 -3.24 7.94 -18.74
C VAL A 240 -1.91 8.65 -18.84
N ARG A 241 -0.81 7.93 -19.10
CA ARG A 241 0.53 8.52 -19.14
C ARG A 241 0.64 9.44 -20.36
N THR A 242 0.40 10.74 -20.15
CA THR A 242 0.46 11.73 -21.24
C THR A 242 1.86 12.29 -21.47
N ARG A 243 2.85 11.93 -20.63
CA ARG A 243 4.21 12.50 -20.59
C ARG A 243 5.31 11.47 -20.30
#